data_AF-A0A978TTJ6-F1
#
_entry.id   AF-A0A978TTJ6-F1
#
_cell.length_a   1.000
_cell.length_b   1.000
_cell.length_c   1.000
_cell.angle_alpha   90.00
_cell.angle_beta   90.00
_cell.angle_gamma   90.00
#
_symmetry.space_group_name_H-M   'P 1'
#
loop_
_entity.id
_entity.type
_entity.pdbx_description
1 polymer ?
#
loop_
_entity_poly.entity_id
_entity_poly.type
_entity_poly.pdbx_seq_one_letter_code
_entity_poly.pdbx_strand_id
1 'polypeptide(L)' 'MRNERVFNEREGNRIPVILEVVTSGNIWRFLQLSENQLRVEATEYYLKDVSKILGIFASEVQTI' A
#
# COMPACT_ATOMS: atom_id res chain seq x y z
N MET A 1 5.24 5.30 -3.29
CA MET A 1 5.87 6.28 -2.36
C MET A 1 6.15 7.69 -2.88
N ARG A 2 7.04 7.86 -3.87
CA ARG A 2 7.50 9.20 -4.29
C ARG A 2 6.37 10.01 -4.94
N ASN A 3 5.51 9.35 -5.71
CA ASN A 3 4.43 10.00 -6.44
C ASN A 3 3.33 10.49 -5.49
N GLU A 4 2.99 9.68 -4.49
CA GLU A 4 1.99 9.96 -3.45
C GLU A 4 2.42 11.14 -2.58
N ARG A 5 3.72 11.21 -2.22
CA ARG A 5 4.28 12.38 -1.56
C ARG A 5 4.17 13.64 -2.42
N VAL A 6 4.61 13.58 -3.67
CA VAL A 6 4.54 14.72 -4.59
C VAL A 6 3.11 15.17 -4.82
N PHE A 7 2.16 14.22 -4.93
CA PHE A 7 0.74 14.51 -5.04
C PHE A 7 0.22 15.22 -3.78
N ASN A 8 0.48 14.68 -2.59
CA ASN A 8 0.05 15.27 -1.33
C ASN A 8 0.60 16.68 -1.14
N GLU A 9 1.89 16.90 -1.46
CA GLU A 9 2.51 18.23 -1.43
C GLU A 9 1.84 19.21 -2.40
N ARG A 10 1.52 18.78 -3.63
CA ARG A 10 0.82 19.61 -4.63
C ARG A 10 -0.59 19.97 -4.21
N GLU A 11 -1.32 19.04 -3.61
CA GLU A 11 -2.68 19.25 -3.13
C GLU A 11 -2.73 19.96 -1.77
N GLY A 12 -1.58 20.31 -1.18
CA GLY A 12 -1.51 20.92 0.16
C GLY A 12 -1.90 19.98 1.30
N ASN A 13 -2.01 18.68 1.02
CA ASN A 13 -2.34 17.65 1.99
C ASN A 13 -1.12 17.34 2.86
N ARG A 14 -1.14 17.83 4.11
CA ARG A 14 -0.10 17.54 5.10
C ARG A 14 -0.30 16.14 5.69
N ILE A 15 -0.05 15.12 4.88
CA ILE A 15 -0.06 13.72 5.30
C ILE A 15 1.37 13.34 5.70
N PRO A 16 1.70 13.29 7.00
CA PRO A 16 3.07 13.11 7.48
C PRO A 16 3.59 11.69 7.28
N VAL A 17 2.67 10.72 7.16
CA VAL A 17 2.96 9.29 7.07
C VAL A 17 2.20 8.68 5.91
N ILE A 18 2.91 8.04 5.00
CA ILE A 18 2.35 7.24 3.91
C ILE A 18 2.55 5.77 4.28
N LEU A 19 1.45 5.01 4.33
CA LEU A 19 1.45 3.56 4.54
C LEU A 19 1.22 2.87 3.20
N GLU A 20 2.07 1.90 2.89
CA GLU A 20 2.00 1.14 1.64
C GLU A 20 2.13 -0.36 1.89
N VAL A 21 1.57 -1.13 0.95
CA VAL A 21 1.77 -2.56 0.83
C VAL A 21 2.43 -2.81 -0.52
N VAL A 22 3.54 -3.55 -0.50
CA VAL A 22 4.09 -4.15 -1.72
C VAL A 22 3.73 -5.62 -1.75
N THR A 23 3.33 -6.09 -2.94
CA THR A 23 3.00 -7.48 -3.20
C THR A 23 3.84 -8.03 -4.35
N SER A 24 4.39 -9.24 -4.17
CA SER A 24 5.02 -10.01 -5.25
C SER A 24 4.15 -11.21 -5.66
N GLY A 25 2.83 -11.04 -5.62
CA GLY A 25 1.84 -12.08 -5.90
C GLY A 25 1.27 -12.66 -4.60
N ASN A 26 2.03 -13.51 -3.92
CA ASN A 26 1.59 -14.22 -2.71
C ASN A 26 2.28 -13.77 -1.42
N ILE A 27 3.16 -12.76 -1.48
CA ILE A 27 3.83 -12.19 -0.30
C ILE A 27 3.46 -10.73 -0.22
N TRP A 28 2.94 -10.32 0.94
CA TRP A 28 2.70 -8.93 1.27
C TRP A 28 3.73 -8.45 2.28
N ARG A 29 4.23 -7.23 2.05
CA ARG A 29 5.10 -6.54 2.99
C ARG A 29 4.64 -5.11 3.15
N PHE A 30 4.62 -4.65 4.40
CA PHE A 30 4.19 -3.31 4.75
C PHE A 30 5.37 -2.35 4.80
N LEU A 31 5.11 -1.13 4.35
CA LEU A 31 6.07 -0.06 4.27
C LEU A 31 5.46 1.21 4.87
N GLN A 32 6.30 1.99 5.54
CA GLN A 32 5.92 3.29 6.05
C GLN A 32 6.96 4.32 5.61
N LEU A 33 6.51 5.38 4.95
CA LEU A 33 7.33 6.53 4.64
C LEU A 33 6.91 7.70 5.55
N SER A 34 7.84 8.15 6.38
CA SER A 34 7.69 9.35 7.21
C SER A 34 8.84 10.30 6.89
N GLU A 35 8.53 11.52 6.46
CA GLU A 35 9.55 12.48 6.01
C GLU A 35 10.49 11.83 4.97
N ASN A 36 11.79 11.70 5.22
CA ASN A 36 12.71 11.00 4.32
C ASN A 36 13.13 9.61 4.82
N GLN A 37 12.44 9.06 5.82
CA GLN A 37 12.73 7.74 6.37
C GLN A 37 11.74 6.70 5.85
N LEU A 38 12.28 5.69 5.18
CA LEU A 38 11.54 4.49 4.80
C LEU A 38 11.74 3.40 5.85
N ARG A 39 10.63 2.99 6.48
CA ARG A 39 10.60 1.79 7.32
C ARG A 39 10.00 0.64 6.52
N VAL A 40 10.75 -0.45 6.46
CA VAL A 40 10.30 -1.73 5.90
C VAL A 40 10.00 -2.67 7.04
N GLU A 41 8.79 -3.24 7.07
CA GLU A 41 8.49 -4.27 8.05
C GLU A 41 9.28 -5.56 7.70
N ALA A 42 9.88 -6.18 8.72
CA ALA A 42 10.65 -7.41 8.54
C ALA A 42 9.74 -8.62 8.31
N THR A 43 8.50 -8.56 8.80
CA THR A 43 7.51 -9.62 8.65
C THR A 43 6.99 -9.68 7.22
N GLU A 44 6.97 -10.88 6.67
CA GLU A 44 6.31 -11.19 5.41
C GLU A 44 5.00 -11.91 5.67
N TYR A 45 3.93 -11.45 5.02
CA TYR A 45 2.61 -12.03 5.13
C TYR A 45 2.34 -12.86 3.87
N TYR A 46 2.41 -14.18 4.03
CA TYR A 46 2.13 -15.11 2.95
C TYR A 46 0.63 -15.28 2.78
N LEU A 47 0.11 -14.83 1.65
CA LEU A 47 -1.29 -14.99 1.31
C LEU A 47 -1.53 -16.32 0.61
N LYS A 48 -2.57 -17.02 1.08
CA LYS A 48 -3.17 -18.14 0.37
C LYS A 48 -4.33 -17.63 -0.49
N ASP A 49 -4.59 -18.33 -1.59
CA ASP A 49 -5.74 -18.06 -2.47
C ASP A 49 -5.82 -16.61 -2.95
N VAL A 50 -4.69 -16.03 -3.37
CA VAL A 50 -4.58 -14.63 -3.82
C VAL A 50 -5.66 -14.25 -4.83
N SER A 51 -5.94 -15.12 -5.82
CA SER A 51 -6.98 -14.88 -6.83
C SER A 51 -8.37 -14.72 -6.22
N LYS A 52 -8.68 -15.45 -5.15
CA LYS A 52 -9.96 -15.33 -4.43
C LYS A 52 -10.04 -13.99 -3.69
N ILE A 53 -8.97 -13.60 -3.00
CA ILE A 53 -8.89 -12.32 -2.28
C ILE A 53 -9.05 -11.15 -3.27
N LEU A 54 -8.33 -11.18 -4.39
CA LEU A 54 -8.44 -10.15 -5.43
C LEU A 54 -9.83 -10.13 -6.07
N GLY A 55 -10.46 -11.29 -6.25
CA GLY A 55 -11.85 -11.38 -6.72
C GLY A 55 -12.84 -10.67 -5.77
N ILE A 56 -12.69 -10.85 -4.46
CA ILE A 56 -13.51 -10.16 -3.44
C ILE A 56 -13.30 -8.65 -3.51
N PHE A 57 -12.06 -8.16 -3.59
CA PHE A 57 -11.84 -6.71 -3.68
C PHE A 57 -12.37 -6.11 -4.98
N ALA A 58 -12.20 -6.81 -6.10
CA ALA A 58 -12.71 -6.36 -7.39
C ALA A 58 -14.24 -6.26 -7.40
N SER A 59 -14.96 -7.16 -6.71
CA SER A 59 -16.43 -7.08 -6.63
C SER A 59 -16.90 -5.86 -5.83
N GLU A 60 -16.18 -5.48 -4.78
CA GLU A 60 -16.52 -4.28 -3.98
C GLU A 60 -16.26 -2.98 -4.77
N VAL A 61 -15.16 -2.92 -5.52
CA VAL A 61 -14.77 -1.72 -6.30
C VAL A 61 -15.67 -1.50 -7.52
N GLN A 62 -16.23 -2.56 -8.11
CA GLN A 62 -17.16 -2.44 -9.25
C GLN A 62 -18.54 -1.88 -8.88
N THR A 63 -18.84 -1.69 -7.58
CA THR A 63 -20.16 -1.24 -7.12
C THR A 63 -20.23 0.29 -6.88
N ILE A 64 -19.19 1.05 -7.26
CA ILE A 64 -19.17 2.53 -7.25
C ILE A 64 -19.31 3.06 -8.68
#